data_AF-A0AAD9P639-F1
#
_entry.id   AF-A0AAD9P639-F1
#
_cell.length_a   1.000
_cell.length_b   1.000
_cell.length_c   1.000
_cell.angle_alpha   90.00
_cell.angle_beta   90.00
_cell.angle_gamma   90.00
#
_symmetry.space_group_name_H-M   'P 1'
#
loop_
_entity.id
_entity.type
_entity.pdbx_description
1 polymer ?
#
loop_
_entity_poly.entity_id
_entity_poly.type
_entity_poly.pdbx_seq_one_letter_code
_entity_poly.pdbx_strand_id
1 'polypeptide(L)'
;MVKCTHSNDREIPDSSSILLHNNPELQGCAYYFTSHGGRIRDLPSYDITKTKPDIHDCCKSFPEAAKSGTTYLFLWFDPLHGHCYGFHIITTSEGRKDPFASAFLYMETPPNEVFYDFSCQFEEYALNRELMFWRGCRFYHDIFHGFSHKCPFVYMSRRVPSLDVGINSEICEQFNSYIQKIKYSARSMNQSHFMFYLQFFIHRWNVQKRYKCVAEQAMAESLLK
;
A
#
# COMPACT_ATOMS: atom_id res chain seq x y z
N MET A 1 4.97 -1.26 3.35
CA MET A 1 4.00 -0.31 2.69
C MET A 1 4.11 -0.42 1.18
N VAL A 2 3.07 -0.07 0.43
CA VAL A 2 3.05 -0.11 -1.04
C VAL A 2 2.49 1.18 -1.63
N LYS A 3 3.02 1.56 -2.80
CA LYS A 3 2.45 2.60 -3.64
C LYS A 3 1.84 1.97 -4.88
N CYS A 4 0.72 2.47 -5.36
CA CYS A 4 0.14 2.00 -6.60
C CYS A 4 -0.63 3.08 -7.34
N THR A 5 -0.71 2.91 -8.65
CA THR A 5 -1.51 3.76 -9.52
C THR A 5 -2.79 3.01 -9.91
N HIS A 6 -3.93 3.70 -9.83
CA HIS A 6 -5.19 3.22 -10.37
C HIS A 6 -5.54 4.03 -11.63
N SER A 7 -6.15 3.39 -12.63
CA SER A 7 -6.72 4.10 -13.78
C SER A 7 -7.99 4.89 -13.42
N ASN A 8 -8.61 4.54 -12.30
CA ASN A 8 -9.81 5.20 -11.80
C ASN A 8 -9.44 5.94 -10.53
N ASP A 9 -9.13 7.23 -10.67
CA ASP A 9 -9.16 8.22 -9.60
C ASP A 9 -10.59 8.30 -9.05
N ARG A 10 -11.01 7.28 -8.29
CA ARG A 10 -12.20 7.42 -7.47
C ARG A 10 -11.81 8.42 -6.39
N GLU A 11 -12.46 9.58 -6.41
CA GLU A 11 -12.42 10.51 -5.29
C GLU A 11 -12.55 9.68 -4.01
N ILE A 12 -11.61 9.83 -3.07
CA ILE A 12 -11.75 9.21 -1.76
C ILE A 12 -13.14 9.65 -1.26
N PRO A 13 -14.05 8.69 -0.96
CA PRO A 13 -15.39 9.04 -0.52
C PRO A 13 -15.31 10.06 0.61
N ASP A 14 -16.16 11.08 0.58
CA ASP A 14 -16.25 12.02 1.68
C ASP A 14 -16.47 11.24 2.97
N SER A 15 -15.69 11.56 4.00
CA SER A 15 -15.69 10.88 5.30
C SER A 15 -17.05 10.81 5.97
N SER A 16 -17.99 11.69 5.59
CA SER A 16 -19.39 11.66 6.02
C SER A 16 -20.15 10.41 5.52
N SER A 17 -19.72 9.83 4.39
CA SER A 17 -20.27 8.61 3.79
C SER A 17 -19.55 7.33 4.22
N ILE A 18 -18.36 7.45 4.81
CA ILE A 18 -17.64 6.37 5.50
C ILE A 18 -18.27 6.19 6.89
N LEU A 19 -19.58 5.98 6.92
CA LEU A 19 -20.28 5.67 8.15
C LEU A 19 -19.78 4.30 8.63
N LEU A 20 -19.26 4.33 9.85
CA LEU A 20 -18.99 3.31 10.89
C LEU A 20 -19.60 1.89 10.77
N HIS A 21 -20.57 1.65 9.89
CA HIS A 21 -21.32 0.39 9.84
C HIS A 21 -20.50 -0.82 9.38
N ASN A 22 -19.40 -0.62 8.66
CA ASN A 22 -18.50 -1.69 8.22
C ASN A 22 -17.04 -1.45 8.64
N ASN A 23 -16.82 -0.87 9.83
CA ASN A 23 -15.47 -0.78 10.36
C ASN A 23 -14.94 -2.20 10.60
N PRO A 24 -13.87 -2.68 9.92
CA PRO A 24 -13.40 -4.07 10.05
C PRO A 24 -12.58 -4.25 11.33
N GLU A 25 -13.10 -3.77 12.46
CA GLU A 25 -12.49 -3.88 13.79
C GLU A 25 -12.18 -5.34 14.15
N LEU A 26 -12.91 -6.30 13.58
CA LEU A 26 -12.71 -7.73 13.78
C LEU A 26 -11.65 -8.36 12.85
N GLN A 27 -11.25 -7.68 11.77
CA GLN A 27 -10.37 -8.26 10.73
C GLN A 27 -8.97 -7.68 10.71
N GLY A 28 -8.67 -6.64 11.51
CA GLY A 28 -7.33 -6.04 11.58
C GLY A 28 -6.94 -5.31 10.29
N CYS A 29 -7.90 -4.79 9.54
CA CYS A 29 -7.66 -4.04 8.31
C CYS A 29 -8.72 -2.96 8.14
N ALA A 30 -8.41 -1.91 7.40
CA ALA A 30 -9.39 -0.93 6.96
C ALA A 30 -8.95 -0.38 5.61
N TYR A 31 -9.74 -0.64 4.57
CA TYR A 31 -9.44 -0.23 3.20
C TYR A 31 -10.59 0.57 2.60
N TYR A 32 -10.24 1.64 1.89
CA TYR A 32 -11.18 2.55 1.24
C TYR A 32 -11.30 2.28 -0.27
N PHE A 33 -10.97 1.07 -0.71
CA PHE A 33 -11.06 0.65 -2.12
C PHE A 33 -12.51 0.46 -2.60
N THR A 34 -13.43 0.22 -1.68
CA THR A 34 -14.85 0.06 -1.94
C THR A 34 -15.64 1.11 -1.18
N SER A 35 -16.79 1.53 -1.73
CA SER A 35 -17.70 2.48 -1.06
C SER A 35 -18.22 1.96 0.28
N HIS A 36 -18.33 0.65 0.44
CA HIS A 36 -18.78 -0.01 1.66
C HIS A 36 -17.66 -0.48 2.59
N GLY A 37 -16.38 -0.28 2.24
CA GLY A 37 -15.20 -0.69 3.02
C GLY A 37 -14.97 -2.21 3.18
N GLY A 38 -15.95 -3.03 2.80
CA GLY A 38 -15.90 -4.49 2.89
C GLY A 38 -15.06 -5.19 1.82
N ARG A 39 -14.76 -6.45 2.12
CA ARG A 39 -14.13 -7.45 1.25
C ARG A 39 -15.03 -7.78 0.05
N ILE A 40 -14.44 -7.91 -1.13
CA ILE A 40 -15.10 -8.26 -2.39
C ILE A 40 -14.91 -9.74 -2.75
N ARG A 41 -13.76 -10.34 -2.40
CA ARG A 41 -13.41 -11.73 -2.75
C ARG A 41 -12.97 -12.51 -1.53
N ASP A 42 -13.06 -13.83 -1.59
CA ASP A 42 -12.46 -14.72 -0.61
C ASP A 42 -11.09 -15.19 -1.07
N LEU A 43 -10.15 -15.37 -0.15
CA LEU A 43 -8.88 -16.02 -0.48
C LEU A 43 -9.15 -17.48 -0.82
N PRO A 44 -8.73 -17.96 -2.00
CA PRO A 44 -8.77 -19.39 -2.30
C PRO A 44 -7.96 -20.18 -1.28
N SER A 45 -8.35 -21.44 -1.07
CA SER A 45 -7.49 -22.39 -0.36
C SER A 45 -6.38 -22.83 -1.31
N TYR A 46 -5.13 -22.60 -0.92
CA TYR A 46 -3.98 -23.03 -1.70
C TYR A 46 -3.26 -24.13 -0.93
N ASP A 47 -3.01 -25.25 -1.60
CA ASP A 47 -2.30 -26.37 -0.99
C ASP A 47 -0.81 -26.01 -0.79
N ILE A 48 -0.42 -25.85 0.48
CA ILE A 48 0.94 -25.47 0.89
C ILE A 48 1.90 -26.67 0.76
N THR A 49 1.41 -27.89 0.60
CA THR A 49 2.25 -29.11 0.56
C THR A 49 3.13 -29.21 -0.69
N LYS A 50 2.96 -28.31 -1.66
CA LYS A 50 3.80 -28.19 -2.86
C LYS A 50 4.64 -26.91 -2.86
N THR A 51 5.22 -26.54 -1.73
CA THR A 51 6.33 -25.57 -1.72
C THR A 51 7.48 -26.14 -2.53
N LYS A 52 7.56 -25.76 -3.82
CA LYS A 52 8.86 -25.72 -4.48
C LYS A 52 9.70 -24.69 -3.72
N PRO A 53 10.99 -24.95 -3.46
CA PRO A 53 11.87 -23.90 -2.96
C PRO A 53 11.73 -22.67 -3.87
N ASP A 54 11.72 -21.46 -3.31
CA ASP A 54 11.74 -20.23 -4.11
C ASP A 54 12.99 -20.31 -5.02
N ILE A 55 12.80 -20.59 -6.32
CA ILE A 55 13.91 -20.82 -7.26
C ILE A 55 14.62 -19.49 -7.58
N HIS A 56 13.98 -18.36 -7.29
CA HIS A 56 14.56 -17.01 -7.39
C HIS A 56 14.38 -16.25 -6.07
N ASP A 57 15.31 -16.45 -5.14
CA ASP A 57 15.39 -15.59 -3.97
C ASP A 57 15.63 -14.14 -4.39
N CYS A 58 14.78 -13.24 -3.91
CA CYS A 58 15.06 -11.82 -3.94
C CYS A 58 16.40 -11.61 -3.23
N CYS A 59 17.40 -11.11 -3.96
CA CYS A 59 18.76 -10.93 -3.43
C CYS A 59 18.89 -9.67 -2.56
N LYS A 60 17.82 -9.23 -1.89
CA LYS A 60 17.85 -8.09 -0.97
C LYS A 60 18.68 -8.46 0.24
N SER A 61 19.66 -7.63 0.60
CA SER A 61 20.37 -7.76 1.87
C SER A 61 19.51 -7.18 2.98
N PHE A 62 19.07 -8.03 3.92
CA PHE A 62 18.28 -7.58 5.07
C PHE A 62 19.20 -7.28 6.26
N PRO A 63 18.99 -6.13 6.96
CA PRO A 63 19.59 -5.94 8.28
C PRO A 63 18.97 -6.92 9.28
N GLU A 64 19.72 -7.25 10.33
CA GLU A 64 19.26 -8.14 11.41
C GLU A 64 18.00 -7.54 12.07
N ALA A 65 16.91 -8.31 12.11
CA ALA A 65 15.63 -7.81 12.59
C ALA A 65 15.68 -7.56 14.11
N ALA A 66 15.26 -6.37 14.54
CA ALA A 66 15.12 -6.07 15.96
C ALA A 66 14.03 -6.95 16.59
N LYS A 67 14.38 -7.78 17.58
CA LYS A 67 13.42 -8.56 18.36
C LYS A 67 12.60 -7.63 19.26
N SER A 68 11.30 -7.46 19.00
CA SER A 68 10.22 -7.36 20.01
C SER A 68 8.93 -6.69 19.47
N GLY A 69 7.80 -7.38 19.66
CA GLY A 69 6.51 -6.79 20.08
C GLY A 69 5.79 -5.78 19.19
N THR A 70 6.23 -5.54 17.96
CA THR A 70 5.68 -4.47 17.12
C THR A 70 4.69 -5.02 16.11
N THR A 71 3.43 -4.59 16.19
CA THR A 71 2.47 -4.72 15.10
C THR A 71 2.96 -3.92 13.91
N TYR A 72 3.18 -4.56 12.75
CA TYR A 72 3.57 -3.84 11.54
C TYR A 72 2.32 -3.37 10.79
N LEU A 73 2.42 -2.19 10.19
CA LEU A 73 1.37 -1.63 9.36
C LEU A 73 1.74 -1.83 7.89
N PHE A 74 0.86 -2.51 7.16
CA PHE A 74 0.84 -2.44 5.72
C PHE A 74 -0.10 -1.32 5.29
N LEU A 75 0.34 -0.41 4.43
CA LEU A 75 -0.46 0.73 3.95
C LEU A 75 -0.36 0.81 2.43
N TRP A 76 -1.45 1.23 1.79
CA TRP A 76 -1.50 1.52 0.36
C TRP A 76 -1.56 3.01 0.11
N PHE A 77 -0.70 3.49 -0.78
CA PHE A 77 -0.66 4.89 -1.19
C PHE A 77 -0.85 5.06 -2.68
N ASP A 78 -1.49 6.15 -3.05
CA ASP A 78 -1.36 6.74 -4.36
C ASP A 78 -0.10 7.61 -4.40
N PRO A 79 0.89 7.30 -5.24
CA PRO A 79 2.08 8.11 -5.33
C PRO A 79 1.89 9.39 -6.15
N LEU A 80 0.79 9.55 -6.90
CA LEU A 80 0.49 10.78 -7.65
C LEU A 80 -0.07 11.85 -6.71
N HIS A 81 -1.16 11.54 -6.01
CA HIS A 81 -1.84 12.51 -5.13
C HIS A 81 -1.37 12.42 -3.68
N GLY A 82 -0.66 11.35 -3.31
CA GLY A 82 -0.15 11.12 -1.96
C GLY A 82 -1.20 10.61 -0.97
N HIS A 83 -2.37 10.20 -1.46
CA HIS A 83 -3.45 9.68 -0.65
C HIS A 83 -3.15 8.28 -0.09
N CYS A 84 -3.62 8.00 1.12
CA CYS A 84 -3.57 6.68 1.73
C CYS A 84 -4.93 6.01 1.60
N TYR A 85 -4.97 4.84 0.94
CA TYR A 85 -6.19 4.07 0.71
C TYR A 85 -6.53 3.11 1.86
N GLY A 86 -5.73 3.07 2.91
CA GLY A 86 -6.00 2.28 4.10
C GLY A 86 -4.83 1.41 4.52
N PHE A 87 -5.11 0.49 5.45
CA PHE A 87 -4.09 -0.31 6.11
C PHE A 87 -4.52 -1.75 6.44
N HIS A 88 -3.52 -2.57 6.72
CA HIS A 88 -3.65 -3.89 7.31
C HIS A 88 -2.61 -4.09 8.43
N ILE A 89 -3.06 -4.67 9.53
CA ILE A 89 -2.26 -5.08 10.67
C ILE A 89 -1.58 -6.41 10.33
N ILE A 90 -0.25 -6.38 10.24
CA ILE A 90 0.58 -7.57 10.06
C ILE A 90 0.91 -8.14 11.44
N THR A 91 0.56 -9.41 11.66
CA THR A 91 0.73 -10.11 12.94
C THR A 91 2.05 -10.85 13.08
N THR A 92 2.78 -11.04 11.97
CA THR A 92 4.02 -11.84 11.92
C THR A 92 5.13 -11.02 11.24
N SER A 93 5.49 -11.40 10.02
CA SER A 93 6.44 -10.67 9.18
C SER A 93 5.73 -10.12 7.95
N GLU A 94 6.12 -8.91 7.56
CA GLU A 94 5.76 -8.35 6.27
C GLU A 94 6.36 -9.21 5.16
N GLY A 95 5.59 -9.47 4.10
CA GLY A 95 6.09 -10.10 2.89
C GLY A 95 5.08 -10.07 1.76
N ARG A 96 5.37 -10.83 0.69
CA ARG A 96 4.55 -10.92 -0.54
C ARG A 96 3.06 -11.24 -0.33
N LYS A 97 2.71 -11.89 0.79
CA LYS A 97 1.32 -12.24 1.14
C LYS A 97 0.45 -11.03 1.48
N ASP A 98 1.04 -9.97 2.04
CA ASP A 98 0.30 -8.83 2.59
C ASP A 98 -0.25 -7.90 1.47
N PRO A 99 0.55 -7.46 0.48
CA PRO A 99 0.00 -6.76 -0.69
C PRO A 99 -0.95 -7.64 -1.49
N PHE A 100 -0.67 -8.95 -1.61
CA PHE A 100 -1.55 -9.87 -2.32
C PHE A 100 -2.94 -9.92 -1.68
N ALA A 101 -3.01 -10.25 -0.39
CA ALA A 101 -4.28 -10.40 0.31
C ALA A 101 -5.04 -9.09 0.31
N SER A 102 -4.38 -7.97 0.63
CA SER A 102 -5.05 -6.67 0.68
C SER A 102 -5.59 -6.20 -0.67
N ALA A 103 -4.85 -6.36 -1.76
CA ALA A 103 -5.37 -5.98 -3.07
C ALA A 103 -6.46 -6.95 -3.57
N PHE A 104 -6.21 -8.26 -3.51
CA PHE A 104 -7.12 -9.26 -4.07
C PHE A 104 -8.47 -9.28 -3.35
N LEU A 105 -8.46 -9.18 -2.02
CA LEU A 105 -9.65 -9.22 -1.18
C LEU A 105 -10.48 -7.95 -1.31
N TYR A 106 -9.87 -6.77 -1.48
CA TYR A 106 -10.56 -5.49 -1.29
C TYR A 106 -10.60 -4.60 -2.54
N MET A 107 -9.77 -4.81 -3.56
CA MET A 107 -9.79 -4.00 -4.79
C MET A 107 -10.64 -4.65 -5.88
N GLU A 108 -11.53 -3.89 -6.51
CA GLU A 108 -12.31 -4.38 -7.65
C GLU A 108 -11.43 -4.82 -8.82
N THR A 109 -10.40 -4.03 -9.11
CA THR A 109 -9.43 -4.26 -10.18
C THR A 109 -8.01 -4.12 -9.64
N PRO A 110 -7.03 -4.85 -10.18
CA PRO A 110 -5.64 -4.64 -9.80
C PRO A 110 -5.20 -3.20 -10.14
N PRO A 111 -4.21 -2.66 -9.42
CA PRO A 111 -3.53 -1.44 -9.86
C PRO A 111 -2.75 -1.68 -11.16
N ASN A 112 -2.51 -0.60 -11.92
CA ASN A 112 -1.72 -0.66 -13.15
C ASN A 112 -0.23 -0.82 -12.84
N GLU A 113 0.26 -0.05 -11.88
CA GLU A 113 1.61 -0.17 -11.35
C GLU A 113 1.59 -0.39 -9.84
N VAL A 114 2.46 -1.25 -9.35
CA VAL A 114 2.79 -1.44 -7.93
C VAL A 114 4.25 -1.11 -7.72
N PHE A 115 4.50 -0.25 -6.73
CA PHE A 115 5.84 0.00 -6.21
C PHE A 115 5.95 -0.61 -4.82
N TYR A 116 6.82 -1.61 -4.70
CA TYR A 116 7.03 -2.33 -3.46
C TYR A 116 8.48 -2.76 -3.28
N ASP A 117 8.95 -2.71 -2.04
CA ASP A 117 10.23 -3.24 -1.58
C ASP A 117 10.50 -4.68 -2.00
N PHE A 118 9.48 -5.54 -2.04
CA PHE A 118 9.63 -6.95 -2.41
C PHE A 118 8.92 -7.27 -3.72
N SER A 119 8.88 -6.31 -4.66
CA SER A 119 8.11 -6.44 -5.91
C SER A 119 8.45 -7.68 -6.72
N CYS A 120 9.72 -8.08 -6.82
CA CYS A 120 10.11 -9.27 -7.57
C CYS A 120 9.49 -10.57 -7.02
N GLN A 121 9.54 -10.77 -5.70
CA GLN A 121 8.88 -11.92 -5.07
C GLN A 121 7.36 -11.76 -5.03
N PHE A 122 6.86 -10.53 -5.01
CA PHE A 122 5.43 -10.26 -5.03
C PHE A 122 4.81 -10.57 -6.41
N GLU A 123 5.44 -10.16 -7.51
CA GLU A 123 5.01 -10.49 -8.87
C GLU A 123 4.87 -12.00 -9.05
N GLU A 124 5.93 -12.75 -8.72
CA GLU A 124 5.92 -14.21 -8.81
C GLU A 124 4.78 -14.82 -7.97
N TYR A 125 4.64 -14.36 -6.73
CA TYR A 125 3.59 -14.86 -5.83
C TYR A 125 2.18 -14.55 -6.33
N ALA A 126 1.98 -13.34 -6.85
CA ALA A 126 0.69 -12.86 -7.31
C ALA A 126 0.24 -13.57 -8.59
N LEU A 127 1.14 -13.68 -9.58
CA LEU A 127 0.84 -14.32 -10.87
C LEU A 127 0.67 -15.84 -10.73
N ASN A 128 1.42 -16.51 -9.84
CA ASN A 128 1.26 -17.95 -9.59
C ASN A 128 -0.05 -18.31 -8.91
N ARG A 129 -0.67 -17.38 -8.18
CA ARG A 129 -1.92 -17.62 -7.46
C ARG A 129 -3.14 -17.15 -8.22
N GLU A 130 -3.11 -15.91 -8.71
CA GLU A 130 -4.27 -15.24 -9.29
C GLU A 130 -3.90 -14.49 -10.57
N LEU A 131 -3.39 -15.23 -11.56
CA LEU A 131 -2.98 -14.68 -12.86
C LEU A 131 -4.05 -13.77 -13.48
N MET A 132 -5.32 -14.18 -13.47
CA MET A 132 -6.39 -13.42 -14.11
C MET A 132 -6.62 -12.05 -13.47
N PHE A 133 -6.38 -11.95 -12.17
CA PHE A 133 -6.44 -10.68 -11.46
C PHE A 133 -5.19 -9.84 -11.71
N TRP A 134 -3.99 -10.43 -11.73
CA TRP A 134 -2.73 -9.68 -11.76
C TRP A 134 -2.10 -9.47 -13.14
N ARG A 135 -2.58 -10.12 -14.21
CA ARG A 135 -1.96 -10.13 -15.55
C ARG A 135 -1.69 -8.76 -16.19
N GLY A 136 -2.38 -7.71 -15.76
CA GLY A 136 -2.21 -6.35 -16.28
C GLY A 136 -1.33 -5.45 -15.40
N CYS A 137 -0.92 -5.93 -14.23
CA CYS A 137 -0.19 -5.15 -13.24
C CYS A 137 1.32 -5.19 -13.53
N ARG A 138 1.98 -4.04 -13.41
CA ARG A 138 3.44 -3.91 -13.51
C ARG A 138 4.05 -3.71 -12.13
N PHE A 139 5.11 -4.44 -11.83
CA PHE A 139 5.74 -4.44 -10.51
C PHE A 139 7.11 -3.77 -10.56
N TYR A 140 7.35 -2.84 -9.63
CA TYR A 140 8.58 -2.06 -9.56
C TYR A 140 9.10 -1.97 -8.13
N HIS A 141 10.42 -2.03 -7.96
CA HIS A 141 11.00 -1.68 -6.69
C HIS A 141 10.73 -0.22 -6.35
N ASP A 142 10.46 0.00 -5.06
CA ASP A 142 10.50 1.34 -4.51
C ASP A 142 11.88 1.94 -4.72
N ILE A 143 11.95 3.19 -5.20
CA ILE A 143 13.21 3.86 -5.54
C ILE A 143 14.16 3.90 -4.35
N PHE A 144 13.61 4.14 -3.15
CA PHE A 144 14.34 4.20 -1.89
C PHE A 144 14.88 2.86 -1.40
N HIS A 145 14.38 1.75 -1.93
CA HIS A 145 14.82 0.43 -1.50
C HIS A 145 15.51 -0.32 -2.65
N GLY A 146 15.34 0.12 -3.89
CA GLY A 146 15.85 -0.50 -5.12
C GLY A 146 17.36 -0.70 -5.15
N PHE A 147 18.16 0.19 -4.52
CA PHE A 147 19.62 0.04 -4.46
C PHE A 147 20.08 -1.19 -3.67
N SER A 148 19.25 -1.70 -2.76
CA SER A 148 19.53 -2.91 -2.00
C SER A 148 19.21 -4.21 -2.75
N HIS A 149 18.62 -4.11 -3.95
CA HIS A 149 18.26 -5.26 -4.77
C HIS A 149 19.30 -5.53 -5.85
N LYS A 150 19.67 -6.81 -6.00
CA LYS A 150 20.46 -7.32 -7.13
C LYS A 150 19.59 -8.00 -8.21
N CYS A 151 18.28 -7.78 -8.16
CA CYS A 151 17.33 -8.38 -9.08
C CYS A 151 17.43 -7.74 -10.50
N PRO A 152 16.82 -8.35 -11.53
CA PRO A 152 16.91 -7.85 -12.90
C PRO A 152 16.42 -6.41 -13.07
N PHE A 153 16.99 -5.72 -14.07
CA PHE A 153 16.70 -4.31 -14.40
C PHE A 153 15.20 -4.03 -14.68
N VAL A 154 14.41 -5.06 -15.00
CA VAL A 154 12.96 -4.95 -15.27
C VAL A 154 12.19 -4.32 -14.10
N TYR A 155 12.64 -4.53 -12.86
CA TYR A 155 12.01 -4.01 -11.64
C TYR A 155 12.42 -2.58 -11.30
N MET A 156 13.36 -1.96 -12.03
CA MET A 156 13.79 -0.59 -11.75
C MET A 156 12.76 0.41 -12.28
N SER A 157 12.00 1.05 -11.38
CA SER A 157 11.00 2.08 -11.71
C SER A 157 11.58 3.24 -12.54
N ARG A 158 12.81 3.67 -12.24
CA ARG A 158 13.53 4.73 -12.97
C ARG A 158 13.75 4.47 -14.46
N ARG A 159 13.59 3.22 -14.92
CA ARG A 159 13.72 2.90 -16.36
C ARG A 159 12.54 3.38 -17.20
N VAL A 160 11.42 3.74 -16.54
CA VAL A 160 10.20 4.19 -17.21
C VAL A 160 10.11 5.71 -17.04
N PRO A 161 10.38 6.51 -18.10
CA PRO A 161 10.43 7.97 -17.99
C PRO A 161 9.13 8.60 -17.45
N SER A 162 7.98 8.00 -17.78
CA SER A 162 6.68 8.46 -17.28
C SER A 162 6.48 8.25 -15.77
N LEU A 163 7.30 7.42 -15.12
CA LEU A 163 7.28 7.20 -13.67
C LEU A 163 8.31 8.06 -12.94
N ASP A 164 9.25 8.68 -13.65
CA ASP A 164 10.32 9.49 -13.07
C ASP A 164 9.86 10.95 -12.86
N VAL A 165 8.85 11.39 -13.59
CA VAL A 165 8.27 12.75 -13.50
C VAL A 165 6.90 12.67 -12.86
N GLY A 166 6.70 13.35 -11.72
CA GLY A 166 5.39 13.53 -11.08
C GLY A 166 4.98 12.44 -10.08
N ILE A 167 5.77 11.39 -9.88
CA ILE A 167 5.51 10.36 -8.87
C ILE A 167 6.26 10.68 -7.56
N ASN A 168 5.53 10.78 -6.46
CA ASN A 168 6.12 10.91 -5.13
C ASN A 168 6.56 9.53 -4.61
N SER A 169 7.77 9.13 -4.99
CA SER A 169 8.39 7.90 -4.48
C SER A 169 8.76 7.95 -2.99
N GLU A 170 8.49 9.04 -2.27
CA GLU A 170 8.77 9.18 -0.83
C GLU A 170 7.51 9.14 0.03
N ILE A 171 6.31 9.03 -0.58
CA ILE A 171 5.05 9.24 0.14
C ILE A 171 4.92 8.36 1.40
N CYS A 172 5.38 7.11 1.30
CA CYS A 172 5.43 6.16 2.40
C CYS A 172 6.29 6.67 3.56
N GLU A 173 7.47 7.23 3.29
CA GLU A 173 8.37 7.75 4.33
C GLU A 173 7.88 9.06 4.94
N GLN A 174 7.21 9.88 4.14
CA GLN A 174 6.53 11.08 4.63
C GLN A 174 5.40 10.69 5.60
N PHE A 175 4.61 9.66 5.27
CA PHE A 175 3.54 9.16 6.14
C PHE A 175 4.11 8.49 7.40
N ASN A 176 5.14 7.65 7.28
CA ASN A 176 5.86 7.09 8.42
C ASN A 176 6.28 8.17 9.42
N SER A 177 6.87 9.25 8.92
CA SER A 177 7.28 10.40 9.72
C SER A 177 6.08 11.11 10.35
N TYR A 178 4.96 11.21 9.62
CA TYR A 178 3.72 11.79 10.13
C TYR A 178 3.13 10.98 11.31
N ILE A 179 3.09 9.64 11.20
CA ILE A 179 2.55 8.78 12.26
C ILE A 179 3.51 8.56 13.44
N GLN A 180 4.79 8.93 13.34
CA GLN A 180 5.67 8.92 14.52
C GLN A 180 5.11 9.79 15.66
N LYS A 181 4.32 10.83 15.33
CA LYS A 181 3.68 11.72 16.31
C LYS A 181 2.69 10.98 17.23
N ILE A 182 2.09 9.90 16.77
CA ILE A 182 1.11 9.12 17.54
C ILE A 182 1.72 7.89 18.21
N LYS A 183 3.00 7.59 17.95
CA LYS A 183 3.68 6.37 18.44
C LYS A 183 3.59 6.19 19.95
N TYR A 184 3.72 7.27 20.72
CA TYR A 184 3.67 7.19 22.18
C TYR A 184 2.25 6.94 22.68
N SER A 185 1.25 7.63 22.13
CA SER A 185 -0.15 7.40 22.46
C SER A 185 -0.62 6.00 22.03
N ALA A 186 -0.14 5.50 20.90
CA ALA A 186 -0.46 4.17 20.40
C ALA A 186 -0.02 3.04 21.34
N ARG A 187 1.07 3.23 22.09
CA ARG A 187 1.58 2.23 23.06
C ARG A 187 0.64 1.97 24.23
N SER A 188 -0.19 2.96 24.60
CA SER A 188 -1.17 2.81 25.67
C SER A 188 -2.54 2.35 25.17
N MET A 189 -2.70 2.10 23.87
CA MET A 189 -3.96 1.69 23.27
C MET A 189 -3.98 0.18 23.07
N ASN A 190 -5.17 -0.42 23.24
CA ASN A 190 -5.41 -1.74 22.66
C ASN A 190 -5.55 -1.64 21.13
N GLN A 191 -5.50 -2.78 20.45
CA GLN A 191 -5.52 -2.81 18.98
C GLN A 191 -6.76 -2.12 18.38
N SER A 192 -7.95 -2.33 18.95
CA SER A 192 -9.19 -1.69 18.47
C SER A 192 -9.12 -0.17 18.53
N HIS A 193 -8.68 0.39 19.67
CA HIS A 193 -8.50 1.83 19.81
C HIS A 193 -7.41 2.36 18.88
N PHE A 194 -6.30 1.64 18.74
CA PHE A 194 -5.23 2.02 17.82
C PHE A 194 -5.72 2.07 16.37
N MET A 195 -6.52 1.10 15.92
CA MET A 195 -7.08 1.08 14.57
C MET A 195 -8.03 2.25 14.32
N PHE A 196 -8.93 2.53 15.27
CA PHE A 196 -9.81 3.70 15.18
C PHE A 196 -9.00 5.00 15.10
N TYR A 197 -7.97 5.13 15.95
CA TYR A 197 -7.09 6.29 15.97
C TYR A 197 -6.32 6.43 14.65
N LEU A 198 -5.78 5.33 14.11
CA LEU A 198 -5.07 5.32 12.83
C LEU A 198 -5.96 5.76 11.67
N GLN A 199 -7.22 5.32 11.62
CA GLN A 199 -8.19 5.78 10.60
C GLN A 199 -8.39 7.29 10.63
N PHE A 200 -8.50 7.88 11.83
CA PHE A 200 -8.59 9.33 11.97
C PHE A 200 -7.35 10.05 11.41
N PHE A 201 -6.14 9.55 11.70
CA PHE A 201 -4.90 10.13 11.17
C PHE A 201 -4.75 9.95 9.66
N ILE A 202 -5.19 8.83 9.10
CA ILE A 202 -5.26 8.63 7.65
C ILE A 202 -6.22 9.62 7.01
N HIS A 203 -7.41 9.81 7.59
CA HIS A 203 -8.35 10.80 7.12
C HIS A 203 -7.74 12.22 7.14
N ARG A 204 -7.13 12.62 8.25
CA ARG A 204 -6.46 13.93 8.38
C ARG A 204 -5.33 14.11 7.37
N TRP A 205 -4.54 13.06 7.11
CA TRP A 205 -3.52 13.05 6.08
C TRP A 205 -4.11 13.27 4.68
N ASN A 206 -5.15 12.51 4.33
CA ASN A 206 -5.80 12.60 3.02
C ASN A 206 -6.42 13.98 2.79
N VAL A 207 -7.08 14.55 3.80
CA VAL A 207 -7.59 15.93 3.74
C VAL A 207 -6.46 16.93 3.46
N GLN A 208 -5.32 16.79 4.15
CA GLN A 208 -4.16 17.66 3.92
C GLN A 208 -3.59 17.53 2.49
N LYS A 209 -3.55 16.31 1.94
CA LYS A 209 -3.06 16.05 0.57
C LYS A 209 -4.02 16.59 -0.49
N ARG A 210 -5.34 16.46 -0.29
CA ARG A 210 -6.37 17.03 -1.17
C ARG A 210 -6.22 18.54 -1.33
N TYR A 211 -6.05 19.28 -0.22
CA TYR A 211 -5.87 20.73 -0.29
C TYR A 211 -4.61 21.15 -1.05
N LYS A 212 -3.51 20.39 -0.95
CA LYS A 212 -2.30 20.65 -1.73
C LYS A 212 -2.54 20.44 -3.23
N CYS A 213 -3.18 19.34 -3.59
CA CYS A 213 -3.48 19.02 -4.99
C CYS A 213 -4.37 20.09 -5.65
N VAL A 214 -5.43 20.53 -4.96
CA VAL A 214 -6.32 21.60 -5.46
C VAL A 214 -5.58 22.93 -5.61
N ALA A 215 -4.72 23.27 -4.65
CA ALA A 215 -3.92 24.49 -4.75
C ALA A 215 -2.91 24.44 -5.91
N GLU A 216 -2.24 23.31 -6.11
CA GLU A 216 -1.29 23.09 -7.22
C GLU A 216 -2.00 23.16 -8.59
N GLN A 217 -3.19 22.56 -8.71
CA GLN A 217 -4.02 22.65 -9.93
C GLN A 217 -4.45 24.09 -10.21
N ALA A 218 -4.95 24.82 -9.21
CA ALA A 218 -5.35 26.22 -9.36
C ALA A 218 -4.16 27.12 -9.76
N MET A 219 -2.96 26.86 -9.24
CA MET A 219 -1.74 27.57 -9.62
C MET A 219 -1.32 27.25 -11.07
N ALA A 220 -1.35 25.97 -11.47
CA ALA A 220 -1.01 25.56 -12.84
C ALA A 220 -1.95 26.19 -13.88
N GLU A 221 -3.25 26.23 -13.60
CA GLU A 221 -4.25 26.89 -14.46
C GLU A 221 -4.04 28.40 -14.57
N SER A 222 -3.54 29.05 -13.50
CA SER A 222 -3.26 30.49 -13.53
C SER A 222 -2.03 30.86 -14.36
N LEU A 223 -1.07 29.92 -14.52
CA LEU A 223 0.15 30.11 -15.32
C LEU A 223 -0.07 29.88 -16.83
N LEU A 224 -1.21 29.29 -17.21
CA LEU A 224 -1.60 29.04 -18.59
C LEU A 224 -2.51 30.12 -19.19
N LYS A 225 -2.84 31.17 -18.41
CA LYS A 225 -3.61 32.35 -18.83
C LYS A 225 -2.70 33.57 -18.94
#